data_AF-A0A3D4K8E0-F1
#
_entry.id   AF-A0A3D4K8E0-F1
#
_cell.length_a   1.000
_cell.length_b   1.000
_cell.length_c   1.000
_cell.angle_alpha   90.00
_cell.angle_beta   90.00
_cell.angle_gamma   90.00
#
_symmetry.space_group_name_H-M   'P 1'
#
loop_
_entity.id
_entity.type
_entity.pdbx_description
1 polymer ?
#
loop_
_entity_poly.entity_id
_entity_poly.type
_entity_poly.pdbx_seq_one_letter_code
_entity_poly.pdbx_strand_id
1 'polypeptide(L)'
;DFFYAAEVAKNVTIFFNLLLKTPALNSAQTAKALIQLENICEHFALDQSVRAMITEAEKRDIPWFRIAPKFRDVQFGYGHKQQRMRETLSSKENILATTYSRDKDFSSRLLGSVGLPVGKFVTVANANEAMAQAKLIGFPVVLKPLSGGKGIDVVIGLRTPEAVFNVAKDLLSRSSKLIVQSYMPGDDHRLLVVAGKFTAAARRNPASVTGDGQNTVEQLIRIANTDPRRGYNFYRLMNYILIDEELRRLITDQKLTLSSVPEKGRKVRLRRTANIAAGGDAVDVTDIIHPD
;
A
#
# COMPACT_ATOMS: atom_id res chain seq x y z
N ASP A 1 -15.63 19.01 16.73
CA ASP A 1 -14.19 19.37 16.78
C ASP A 1 -13.56 19.64 18.14
N PHE A 2 -14.30 20.10 19.16
CA PHE A 2 -13.71 20.43 20.47
C PHE A 2 -12.92 19.28 21.13
N PHE A 3 -13.44 18.05 21.12
CA PHE A 3 -12.75 16.89 21.69
C PHE A 3 -11.46 16.52 20.92
N TYR A 4 -11.44 16.65 19.60
CA TYR A 4 -10.23 16.40 18.81
C TYR A 4 -9.18 17.48 19.05
N ALA A 5 -9.59 18.75 19.04
CA ALA A 5 -8.71 19.87 19.37
C ALA A 5 -8.18 19.76 20.81
N ALA A 6 -9.00 19.34 21.78
CA ALA A 6 -8.58 19.12 23.16
C ALA A 6 -7.65 17.91 23.32
N GLU A 7 -7.88 16.80 22.61
CA GLU A 7 -7.01 15.62 22.64
C GLU A 7 -5.67 15.91 21.96
N VAL A 8 -5.67 16.60 20.81
CA VAL A 8 -4.46 17.06 20.14
C VAL A 8 -3.74 18.09 21.00
N ALA A 9 -4.43 19.09 21.55
CA ALA A 9 -3.81 20.08 22.43
C ALA A 9 -3.25 19.45 23.71
N LYS A 10 -3.94 18.47 24.32
CA LYS A 10 -3.46 17.72 25.48
C LYS A 10 -2.21 16.92 25.13
N ASN A 11 -2.18 16.24 23.98
CA ASN A 11 -1.03 15.42 23.57
C ASN A 11 0.16 16.27 23.09
N VAL A 12 -0.10 17.39 22.40
CA VAL A 12 0.90 18.41 22.09
C VAL A 12 1.44 19.02 23.39
N THR A 13 0.59 19.29 24.38
CA THR A 13 1.02 19.78 25.70
C THR A 13 1.84 18.74 26.46
N ILE A 14 1.50 17.45 26.40
CA ILE A 14 2.30 16.35 26.97
C ILE A 14 3.66 16.26 26.26
N PHE A 15 3.67 16.36 24.93
CA PHE A 15 4.89 16.37 24.11
C PHE A 15 5.79 17.57 24.43
N PHE A 16 5.23 18.78 24.49
CA PHE A 16 5.95 19.98 24.89
C PHE A 16 6.41 19.90 26.35
N ASN A 17 5.63 19.34 27.28
CA ASN A 17 6.06 19.13 28.65
C ASN A 17 7.20 18.10 28.77
N LEU A 18 7.22 17.08 27.92
CA LEU A 18 8.34 16.14 27.78
C LEU A 18 9.60 16.83 27.21
N LEU A 19 9.44 17.72 26.24
CA LEU A 19 10.52 18.56 25.71
C LEU A 19 11.06 19.56 26.74
N LEU A 20 10.18 20.20 27.51
CA LEU A 20 10.52 21.29 28.44
C LEU A 20 11.06 20.80 29.79
N LYS A 21 10.74 19.57 30.21
CA LYS A 21 11.19 19.00 31.50
C LYS A 21 12.49 18.17 31.40
N THR A 22 13.05 18.00 30.21
CA THR A 22 14.27 17.21 30.00
C THR A 22 15.43 18.14 29.64
N PRO A 23 16.53 18.20 30.44
CA PRO A 23 17.69 18.97 30.04
C PRO A 23 18.29 18.33 28.78
N ALA A 24 18.33 19.08 27.68
CA ALA A 24 18.93 18.75 26.39
C ALA A 24 18.58 17.34 25.85
N LEU A 25 17.39 17.18 25.27
CA LEU A 25 17.13 16.04 24.40
C LEU A 25 18.15 16.02 23.27
N ASN A 26 18.94 14.95 23.16
CA ASN A 26 19.83 14.79 22.02
C ASN A 26 19.03 14.52 20.73
N SER A 27 19.69 14.60 19.57
CA SER A 27 19.03 14.47 18.26
C SER A 27 18.24 13.16 18.11
N ALA A 28 18.72 12.06 18.71
CA ALA A 28 18.04 10.77 18.65
C ALA A 28 16.75 10.75 19.49
N GLN A 29 16.78 11.33 20.70
CA GLN A 29 15.60 11.44 21.56
C GLN A 29 14.55 12.38 20.94
N THR A 30 14.99 13.50 20.35
CA THR A 30 14.13 14.44 19.62
C THR A 30 13.46 13.77 18.43
N ALA A 31 14.22 13.02 17.61
CA ALA A 31 13.67 12.28 16.48
C ALA A 31 12.64 11.23 16.93
N LYS A 32 12.93 10.47 17.99
CA LYS A 32 11.99 9.49 18.55
C LYS A 32 10.70 10.14 19.05
N ALA A 33 10.81 11.26 19.73
CA ALA A 33 9.64 12.00 20.23
C ALA A 33 8.80 12.54 19.06
N LEU A 34 9.43 13.11 18.03
CA LEU A 34 8.74 13.59 16.83
C LEU A 34 7.98 12.46 16.14
N ILE A 35 8.60 11.29 15.97
CA ILE A 35 7.93 10.10 15.42
C ILE A 35 6.72 9.69 16.27
N GLN A 36 6.82 9.75 17.60
CA GLN A 36 5.69 9.46 18.48
C GLN A 36 4.55 10.47 18.31
N LEU A 37 4.86 11.76 18.22
CA LEU A 37 3.88 12.80 17.96
C LEU A 37 3.22 12.61 16.59
N GLU A 38 4.01 12.36 15.56
CA GLU A 38 3.52 12.06 14.21
C GLU A 38 2.55 10.88 14.22
N ASN A 39 2.90 9.77 14.88
CA ASN A 39 2.02 8.60 15.00
C ASN A 39 0.69 8.92 15.70
N ILE A 40 0.70 9.77 16.73
CA ILE A 40 -0.53 10.22 17.42
C ILE A 40 -1.36 11.09 16.48
N CYS A 41 -0.73 12.08 15.86
CA CYS A 41 -1.38 12.94 14.87
C CYS A 41 -1.97 12.10 13.74
N GLU A 42 -1.27 11.09 13.25
CA GLU A 42 -1.74 10.15 12.24
C GLU A 42 -2.95 9.34 12.71
N HIS A 43 -2.94 8.84 13.95
CA HIS A 43 -4.06 8.06 14.49
C HIS A 43 -5.37 8.85 14.47
N PHE A 44 -5.29 10.15 14.78
CA PHE A 44 -6.45 11.02 14.84
C PHE A 44 -6.59 11.97 13.66
N ALA A 45 -5.72 11.97 12.66
CA ALA A 45 -5.92 12.75 11.43
C ALA A 45 -6.90 12.02 10.51
N LEU A 46 -7.61 12.79 9.70
CA LEU A 46 -8.32 12.26 8.54
C LEU A 46 -7.27 11.79 7.51
N ASP A 47 -7.48 10.67 6.82
CA ASP A 47 -6.57 10.24 5.76
C ASP A 47 -6.75 11.09 4.49
N GLN A 48 -5.85 10.90 3.52
CA GLN A 48 -5.88 11.64 2.26
C GLN A 48 -7.21 11.51 1.48
N SER A 49 -7.85 10.34 1.53
CA SER A 49 -9.08 10.07 0.77
C SER A 49 -10.25 10.84 1.38
N VAL A 50 -10.37 10.82 2.71
CA VAL A 50 -11.41 11.57 3.41
C VAL A 50 -11.20 13.07 3.28
N ARG A 51 -9.95 13.56 3.36
CA ARG A 51 -9.64 14.97 3.12
C ARG A 51 -10.02 15.43 1.72
N ALA A 52 -9.76 14.62 0.69
CA ALA A 52 -10.15 14.92 -0.67
C ALA A 52 -11.68 15.03 -0.80
N MET A 53 -12.43 14.11 -0.19
CA MET A 53 -13.89 14.15 -0.19
C MET A 53 -14.45 15.35 0.57
N ILE A 54 -13.85 15.72 1.70
CA ILE A 54 -14.23 16.93 2.46
C ILE A 54 -13.98 18.20 1.64
N THR A 55 -12.80 18.31 1.03
CA THR A 55 -12.47 19.47 0.19
C THR A 55 -13.50 19.64 -0.92
N GLU A 56 -13.94 18.52 -1.52
CA GLU A 56 -14.95 18.55 -2.57
C GLU A 56 -16.37 18.82 -2.03
N ALA A 57 -16.69 18.33 -0.82
CA ALA A 57 -17.94 18.65 -0.15
C ALA A 57 -18.04 20.15 0.16
N GLU A 58 -16.97 20.76 0.68
CA GLU A 58 -16.89 22.19 0.96
C GLU A 58 -17.08 23.05 -0.29
N LYS A 59 -16.45 22.68 -1.41
CA LYS A 59 -16.67 23.36 -2.70
C LYS A 59 -18.11 23.32 -3.21
N ARG A 60 -18.89 22.33 -2.76
CA ARG A 60 -20.28 22.10 -3.16
C ARG A 60 -21.27 22.52 -2.09
N ASP A 61 -20.81 23.24 -1.06
CA ASP A 61 -21.61 23.64 0.10
C ASP A 61 -22.32 22.45 0.78
N ILE A 62 -21.69 21.27 0.75
CA ILE A 62 -22.17 20.08 1.45
C ILE A 62 -21.59 20.10 2.87
N PRO A 63 -22.44 20.23 3.91
CA PRO A 63 -21.99 20.28 5.29
C PRO A 63 -21.39 18.93 5.69
N TRP A 64 -20.36 18.93 6.51
CA TRP A 64 -19.74 17.70 7.00
C TRP A 64 -19.41 17.77 8.49
N PHE A 65 -19.38 16.60 9.13
CA PHE A 65 -19.12 16.45 10.56
C PHE A 65 -18.22 15.27 10.80
N ARG A 66 -17.28 15.42 11.72
CA ARG A 66 -16.56 14.28 12.26
C ARG A 66 -17.38 13.61 13.36
N ILE A 67 -17.81 12.37 13.13
CA ILE A 67 -18.69 11.65 14.07
C ILE A 67 -17.87 10.90 15.12
N ALA A 68 -16.81 10.21 14.69
CA ALA A 68 -15.97 9.42 15.58
C ALA A 68 -14.48 9.62 15.23
N PRO A 69 -13.78 10.55 15.90
CA PRO A 69 -12.40 10.89 15.57
C PRO A 69 -11.46 9.69 15.56
N LYS A 70 -11.61 8.78 16.54
CA LYS A 70 -10.82 7.54 16.66
C LYS A 70 -10.94 6.61 15.44
N PHE A 71 -12.08 6.61 14.76
CA PHE A 71 -12.34 5.72 13.62
C PHE A 71 -12.26 6.43 12.27
N ARG A 72 -11.95 7.73 12.25
CA ARG A 72 -11.97 8.60 11.05
C ARG A 72 -13.33 8.64 10.35
N ASP A 73 -14.41 8.46 11.12
CA ASP A 73 -15.77 8.48 10.57
C ASP A 73 -16.23 9.91 10.36
N VAL A 74 -16.73 10.17 9.16
CA VAL A 74 -17.31 11.46 8.77
C VAL A 74 -18.74 11.29 8.28
N GLN A 75 -19.56 12.30 8.55
CA GLN A 75 -20.88 12.47 7.96
C GLN A 75 -20.82 13.60 6.94
N PHE A 76 -21.49 13.42 5.82
CA PHE A 76 -21.82 14.47 4.87
C PHE A 76 -23.34 14.67 4.87
N GLY A 77 -23.81 15.92 4.83
CA GLY A 77 -25.23 16.27 4.80
C GLY A 77 -25.97 16.11 6.14
N TYR A 78 -27.27 16.38 6.09
CA TYR A 78 -28.19 16.34 7.24
C TYR A 78 -29.41 15.45 6.97
N GLY A 79 -30.03 14.99 8.07
CA GLY A 79 -31.32 14.30 8.04
C GLY A 79 -31.35 13.12 7.07
N HIS A 80 -32.42 12.98 6.30
CA HIS A 80 -32.57 11.87 5.35
C HIS A 80 -31.54 11.87 4.19
N LYS A 81 -30.86 13.00 3.95
CA LYS A 81 -29.82 13.12 2.90
C LYS A 81 -28.42 12.81 3.42
N GLN A 82 -28.25 12.54 4.72
CA GLN A 82 -26.94 12.29 5.29
C GLN A 82 -26.29 11.00 4.74
N GLN A 83 -24.97 11.04 4.56
CA GLN A 83 -24.15 9.89 4.19
C GLN A 83 -22.98 9.77 5.15
N ARG A 84 -22.67 8.55 5.58
CA ARG A 84 -21.55 8.29 6.49
C ARG A 84 -20.46 7.57 5.74
N MET A 85 -19.22 7.95 6.00
CA MET A 85 -18.07 7.34 5.37
C MET A 85 -16.95 7.11 6.37
N ARG A 86 -16.21 6.03 6.17
CA ARG A 86 -14.96 5.70 6.86
C ARG A 86 -13.93 5.39 5.80
N GLU A 87 -12.90 6.22 5.67
CA GLU A 87 -11.97 6.12 4.54
C GLU A 87 -12.77 6.10 3.22
N THR A 88 -12.62 5.08 2.38
CA THR A 88 -13.41 4.92 1.14
C THR A 88 -14.67 4.05 1.31
N LEU A 89 -15.00 3.61 2.52
CA LEU A 89 -16.21 2.84 2.79
C LEU A 89 -17.40 3.78 3.00
N SER A 90 -18.49 3.56 2.26
CA SER A 90 -19.71 4.37 2.37
C SER A 90 -20.84 3.63 3.08
N SER A 91 -21.78 4.36 3.65
CA SER A 91 -23.04 3.83 4.19
C SER A 91 -23.96 3.20 3.14
N LYS A 92 -23.62 3.30 1.85
CA LYS A 92 -24.35 2.66 0.75
C LYS A 92 -23.72 1.35 0.29
N GLU A 93 -22.57 0.97 0.84
CA GLU A 93 -21.87 -0.23 0.42
C GLU A 93 -22.61 -1.49 0.88
N ASN A 94 -22.65 -2.50 0.02
CA ASN A 94 -23.24 -3.78 0.38
C ASN A 94 -22.29 -4.52 1.35
N ILE A 95 -22.82 -4.98 2.49
CA ILE A 95 -22.04 -5.75 3.46
C ILE A 95 -21.45 -7.04 2.86
N LEU A 96 -22.17 -7.69 1.95
CA LEU A 96 -21.68 -8.86 1.22
C LEU A 96 -20.50 -8.48 0.31
N ALA A 97 -20.60 -7.36 -0.43
CA ALA A 97 -19.49 -6.90 -1.28
C ALA A 97 -18.23 -6.60 -0.46
N THR A 98 -18.39 -5.94 0.69
CA THR A 98 -17.28 -5.69 1.63
C THR A 98 -16.69 -7.00 2.17
N THR A 99 -17.53 -8.00 2.45
CA THR A 99 -17.09 -9.30 2.96
C THR A 99 -16.34 -10.08 1.88
N TYR A 100 -16.90 -10.16 0.67
CA TYR A 100 -16.33 -10.90 -0.45
C TYR A 100 -14.98 -10.32 -0.86
N SER A 101 -14.86 -8.99 -0.98
CA SER A 101 -13.61 -8.31 -1.37
C SER A 101 -12.42 -8.57 -0.44
N ARG A 102 -12.68 -8.99 0.82
CA ARG A 102 -11.63 -9.33 1.80
C ARG A 102 -11.16 -10.78 1.71
N ASP A 103 -11.92 -11.65 1.05
CA ASP A 103 -11.55 -13.03 0.78
C ASP A 103 -11.00 -13.16 -0.65
N LYS A 104 -9.69 -13.36 -0.74
CA LYS A 104 -8.99 -13.47 -2.04
C LYS A 104 -9.42 -14.70 -2.83
N ASP A 105 -9.69 -15.83 -2.17
CA ASP A 105 -10.09 -17.08 -2.83
C ASP A 105 -11.52 -16.92 -3.35
N PHE A 106 -12.45 -16.53 -2.48
CA PHE A 106 -13.84 -16.33 -2.86
C PHE A 106 -14.00 -15.26 -3.95
N SER A 107 -13.38 -14.09 -3.80
CA SER A 107 -13.42 -13.01 -4.80
C SER A 107 -12.94 -13.50 -6.16
N SER A 108 -11.81 -14.20 -6.21
CA SER A 108 -11.24 -14.66 -7.48
C SER A 108 -12.13 -15.73 -8.14
N ARG A 109 -12.75 -16.62 -7.36
CA ARG A 109 -13.73 -17.60 -7.88
C ARG A 109 -14.99 -16.92 -8.40
N LEU A 110 -15.52 -15.95 -7.67
CA LEU A 110 -16.72 -15.21 -8.05
C LEU A 110 -16.50 -14.47 -9.38
N LEU A 111 -15.40 -13.73 -9.50
CA LEU A 111 -15.04 -13.03 -10.74
C LEU A 111 -14.89 -14.01 -11.91
N GLY A 112 -14.23 -15.16 -11.70
CA GLY A 112 -14.12 -16.19 -12.73
C GLY A 112 -15.47 -16.79 -13.14
N SER A 113 -16.38 -17.01 -12.18
CA SER A 113 -17.71 -17.59 -12.45
C SER A 113 -18.61 -16.70 -13.30
N VAL A 114 -18.36 -15.39 -13.32
CA VAL A 114 -19.07 -14.42 -14.18
C VAL A 114 -18.34 -14.14 -15.50
N GLY A 115 -17.28 -14.90 -15.81
CA GLY A 115 -16.56 -14.84 -17.08
C GLY A 115 -15.41 -13.83 -17.13
N LEU A 116 -15.04 -13.19 -16.01
CA LEU A 116 -13.89 -12.29 -15.99
C LEU A 116 -12.56 -13.08 -16.04
N PRO A 117 -11.54 -12.56 -16.74
CA PRO A 117 -10.25 -13.21 -16.83
C PRO A 117 -9.57 -13.24 -15.46
N VAL A 118 -9.44 -14.44 -14.89
CA VAL A 118 -8.73 -14.67 -13.63
C VAL A 118 -7.60 -15.66 -13.87
N GLY A 119 -6.48 -15.43 -13.18
CA GLY A 119 -5.33 -16.36 -13.26
C GLY A 119 -5.69 -17.71 -12.69
N LYS A 120 -5.02 -18.77 -13.16
CA LYS A 120 -5.15 -20.09 -12.53
C LYS A 120 -4.64 -19.99 -11.10
N PHE A 121 -5.43 -20.45 -10.13
CA PHE A 121 -5.00 -20.46 -8.74
C PHE A 121 -5.60 -21.63 -7.97
N VAL A 122 -4.95 -21.97 -6.86
CA VAL A 122 -5.42 -22.95 -5.90
C VAL A 122 -4.93 -22.58 -4.50
N THR A 123 -5.79 -22.85 -3.51
CA THR A 123 -5.47 -22.66 -2.10
C THR A 123 -4.91 -23.96 -1.54
N VAL A 124 -3.78 -23.87 -0.85
CA VAL A 124 -3.02 -25.01 -0.32
C VAL A 124 -2.69 -24.80 1.16
N ALA A 125 -2.53 -25.89 1.91
CA ALA A 125 -2.25 -25.86 3.34
C ALA A 125 -0.86 -26.41 3.72
N ASN A 126 -0.11 -26.97 2.76
CA ASN A 126 1.24 -27.47 3.00
C ASN A 126 2.18 -27.25 1.79
N ALA A 127 3.49 -27.30 2.04
CA ALA A 127 4.50 -27.00 1.02
C ALA A 127 4.59 -28.05 -0.10
N ASN A 128 4.31 -29.33 0.20
CA ASN A 128 4.28 -30.39 -0.82
C ASN A 128 3.14 -30.17 -1.81
N GLU A 129 1.96 -29.85 -1.29
CA GLU A 129 0.79 -29.49 -2.09
C GLU A 129 1.06 -28.23 -2.92
N ALA A 130 1.67 -27.19 -2.33
CA ALA A 130 2.05 -25.98 -3.07
C ALA A 130 2.95 -26.30 -4.27
N MET A 131 3.96 -27.15 -4.06
CA MET A 131 4.88 -27.60 -5.11
C MET A 131 4.17 -28.41 -6.20
N ALA A 132 3.32 -29.37 -5.83
CA ALA A 132 2.57 -30.19 -6.77
C ALA A 132 1.62 -29.33 -7.62
N GLN A 133 0.89 -28.42 -6.98
CA GLN A 133 -0.03 -27.51 -7.65
C GLN A 133 0.68 -26.50 -8.56
N ALA A 134 1.86 -26.02 -8.19
CA ALA A 134 2.65 -25.16 -9.06
C ALA A 134 3.03 -25.84 -10.39
N LYS A 135 3.32 -27.15 -10.36
CA LYS A 135 3.57 -27.94 -11.58
C LYS A 135 2.34 -28.02 -12.48
N LEU A 136 1.14 -28.18 -11.90
CA LEU A 136 -0.12 -28.23 -12.64
C LEU A 136 -0.52 -26.87 -13.22
N ILE A 137 -0.30 -25.78 -12.48
CA ILE A 137 -0.59 -24.42 -12.93
C ILE A 137 0.36 -23.99 -14.06
N GLY A 138 1.64 -24.37 -13.94
CA GLY A 138 2.72 -23.97 -14.85
C GLY A 138 3.51 -22.77 -14.32
N PHE A 139 4.83 -22.79 -14.56
CA PHE A 139 5.76 -21.75 -14.09
C PHE A 139 5.85 -20.57 -15.08
N PRO A 140 6.16 -19.35 -14.60
CA PRO A 140 6.36 -18.99 -13.20
C PRO A 140 5.07 -18.88 -12.39
N VAL A 141 5.16 -19.09 -11.08
CA VAL A 141 4.04 -18.94 -10.14
C VAL A 141 4.29 -17.86 -9.09
N VAL A 142 3.21 -17.46 -8.43
CA VAL A 142 3.16 -16.55 -7.29
C VAL A 142 2.67 -17.33 -6.07
N LEU A 143 3.33 -17.12 -4.93
CA LEU A 143 2.85 -17.57 -3.62
C LEU A 143 2.46 -16.36 -2.78
N LYS A 144 1.29 -16.42 -2.16
CA LYS A 144 0.82 -15.39 -1.23
C LYS A 144 -0.05 -16.00 -0.12
N PRO A 145 0.01 -15.49 1.12
CA PRO A 145 -0.94 -15.88 2.16
C PRO A 145 -2.39 -15.59 1.77
N LEU A 146 -3.28 -16.51 2.14
CA LEU A 146 -4.72 -16.34 1.93
C LEU A 146 -5.24 -15.11 2.70
N SER A 147 -4.88 -15.02 3.99
CA SER A 147 -5.13 -13.86 4.84
C SER A 147 -4.05 -12.77 4.66
N GLY A 148 -4.29 -11.57 5.21
CA GLY A 148 -3.37 -10.43 5.08
C GLY A 148 -3.54 -9.63 3.77
N GLY A 149 -2.81 -8.52 3.65
CA GLY A 149 -2.96 -7.57 2.54
C GLY A 149 -1.70 -6.74 2.30
N LYS A 150 -1.84 -5.68 1.48
CA LYS A 150 -0.76 -4.71 1.17
C LYS A 150 0.50 -5.33 0.53
N GLY A 151 0.38 -6.50 -0.10
CA GLY A 151 1.52 -7.17 -0.75
C GLY A 151 2.55 -7.75 0.23
N ILE A 152 2.24 -7.80 1.52
CA ILE A 152 3.10 -8.47 2.53
C ILE A 152 3.14 -9.95 2.22
N ASP A 153 4.33 -10.55 2.31
CA ASP A 153 4.55 -11.98 2.12
C ASP A 153 4.14 -12.52 0.73
N VAL A 154 4.08 -11.63 -0.27
CA VAL A 154 3.84 -12.01 -1.66
C VAL A 154 5.18 -12.27 -2.36
N VAL A 155 5.39 -13.50 -2.79
CA VAL A 155 6.60 -13.91 -3.52
C VAL A 155 6.22 -14.22 -4.97
N ILE A 156 6.78 -13.46 -5.90
CA ILE A 156 6.48 -13.54 -7.33
C ILE A 156 7.65 -14.17 -8.12
N GLY A 157 7.32 -14.81 -9.24
CA GLY A 157 8.33 -15.25 -10.20
C GLY A 157 9.07 -16.52 -9.80
N LEU A 158 8.44 -17.39 -9.01
CA LEU A 158 9.00 -18.69 -8.65
C LEU A 158 8.96 -19.61 -9.87
N ARG A 159 10.10 -20.17 -10.25
CA ARG A 159 10.28 -20.90 -11.52
C ARG A 159 10.58 -22.38 -11.38
N THR A 160 10.87 -22.84 -10.16
CA THR A 160 11.22 -24.24 -9.92
C THR A 160 10.40 -24.83 -8.77
N PRO A 161 10.12 -26.14 -8.78
CA PRO A 161 9.44 -26.83 -7.68
C PRO A 161 10.12 -26.61 -6.33
N GLU A 162 11.45 -26.62 -6.29
CA GLU A 162 12.25 -26.48 -5.08
C GLU A 162 12.14 -25.08 -4.49
N ALA A 163 12.14 -24.05 -5.36
CA ALA A 163 11.92 -22.67 -4.94
C ALA A 163 10.51 -22.49 -4.36
N VAL A 164 9.49 -23.09 -4.99
CA VAL A 164 8.11 -23.08 -4.46
C VAL A 164 8.04 -23.77 -3.10
N PHE A 165 8.65 -24.95 -2.95
CA PHE A 165 8.63 -25.70 -1.70
C PHE A 165 9.27 -24.90 -0.56
N ASN A 166 10.47 -24.35 -0.77
CA ASN A 166 11.20 -23.60 0.24
C ASN A 166 10.45 -22.33 0.67
N VAL A 167 9.92 -21.58 -0.29
CA VAL A 167 9.13 -20.37 0.00
C VAL A 167 7.80 -20.72 0.67
N ALA A 168 7.11 -21.77 0.22
CA ALA A 168 5.87 -22.21 0.84
C ALA A 168 6.08 -22.63 2.30
N LYS A 169 7.17 -23.36 2.59
CA LYS A 169 7.54 -23.75 3.96
C LYS A 169 7.76 -22.53 4.86
N ASP A 170 8.49 -21.54 4.38
CA ASP A 170 8.72 -20.28 5.10
C ASP A 170 7.41 -19.52 5.36
N LEU A 171 6.58 -19.32 4.33
CA LEU A 171 5.32 -18.60 4.44
C LEU A 171 4.29 -19.30 5.35
N LEU A 172 4.21 -20.63 5.29
CA LEU A 172 3.31 -21.42 6.13
C LEU A 172 3.72 -21.47 7.61
N SER A 173 4.97 -21.11 7.94
CA SER A 173 5.37 -20.94 9.35
C SER A 173 4.67 -19.76 10.02
N ARG A 174 4.14 -18.81 9.23
CA ARG A 174 3.48 -17.58 9.68
C ARG A 174 2.07 -17.39 9.13
N SER A 175 1.55 -18.35 8.37
CA SER A 175 0.20 -18.30 7.79
C SER A 175 -0.40 -19.70 7.69
N SER A 176 -1.73 -19.81 7.80
CA SER A 176 -2.41 -21.11 7.79
C SER A 176 -2.62 -21.71 6.41
N LYS A 177 -2.76 -20.85 5.38
CA LYS A 177 -3.02 -21.24 3.99
C LYS A 177 -2.35 -20.28 3.03
N LEU A 178 -1.89 -20.82 1.91
CA LEU A 178 -1.34 -20.05 0.79
C LEU A 178 -2.22 -20.19 -0.44
N ILE A 179 -2.12 -19.21 -1.32
CA ILE A 179 -2.60 -19.29 -2.69
C ILE A 179 -1.38 -19.49 -3.59
N VAL A 180 -1.40 -20.56 -4.39
CA VAL A 180 -0.53 -20.73 -5.56
C VAL A 180 -1.26 -20.16 -6.76
N GLN A 181 -0.66 -19.21 -7.48
CA GLN A 181 -1.30 -18.55 -8.62
C GLN A 181 -0.35 -18.45 -9.81
N SER A 182 -0.88 -18.51 -11.04
CA SER A 182 -0.13 -18.24 -12.27
C SER A 182 0.44 -16.82 -12.26
N TYR A 183 1.71 -16.65 -12.61
CA TYR A 183 2.29 -15.32 -12.81
C TYR A 183 1.77 -14.69 -14.10
N MET A 184 1.25 -13.46 -14.01
CA MET A 184 0.83 -12.67 -15.16
C MET A 184 1.87 -11.59 -15.46
N PRO A 185 2.54 -11.62 -16.62
CA PRO A 185 3.40 -10.52 -17.05
C PRO A 185 2.55 -9.33 -17.48
N GLY A 186 3.02 -8.11 -17.20
CA GLY A 186 2.37 -6.88 -17.63
C GLY A 186 2.44 -5.79 -16.58
N ASP A 187 1.76 -4.69 -16.88
CA ASP A 187 1.63 -3.52 -16.01
C ASP A 187 0.45 -3.67 -15.04
N ASP A 188 0.67 -3.27 -13.79
CA ASP A 188 -0.35 -3.28 -12.74
C ASP A 188 -1.20 -2.00 -12.80
N HIS A 189 -2.46 -2.15 -13.20
CA HIS A 189 -3.42 -1.06 -13.28
C HIS A 189 -4.43 -1.12 -12.13
N ARG A 190 -4.71 0.05 -11.54
CA ARG A 190 -5.77 0.24 -10.56
C ARG A 190 -6.89 1.05 -11.20
N LEU A 191 -8.08 0.44 -11.27
CA LEU A 191 -9.29 1.08 -11.77
C LEU A 191 -10.17 1.52 -10.61
N LEU A 192 -10.68 2.74 -10.67
CA LEU A 192 -11.68 3.27 -9.75
C LEU A 192 -13.05 3.25 -10.43
N VAL A 193 -13.99 2.53 -9.81
CA VAL A 193 -15.39 2.49 -10.21
C VAL A 193 -16.23 3.12 -9.10
N VAL A 194 -17.02 4.14 -9.44
CA VAL A 194 -17.90 4.84 -8.50
C VAL A 194 -19.33 4.72 -9.00
N ALA A 195 -20.22 4.18 -8.17
CA ALA A 195 -21.63 3.97 -8.51
C ALA A 195 -21.83 3.24 -9.87
N GLY A 196 -21.02 2.22 -10.12
CA GLY A 196 -21.06 1.41 -11.35
C GLY A 196 -20.42 2.07 -12.58
N LYS A 197 -19.78 3.23 -12.45
CA LYS A 197 -19.11 3.92 -13.55
C LYS A 197 -17.60 3.95 -13.36
N PHE A 198 -16.87 3.56 -14.39
CA PHE A 198 -15.42 3.78 -14.46
C PHE A 198 -15.14 5.28 -14.36
N THR A 199 -14.24 5.66 -13.46
CA THR A 199 -13.96 7.06 -13.11
C THR A 199 -12.49 7.44 -13.33
N ALA A 200 -11.57 6.54 -13.01
CA ALA A 200 -10.14 6.81 -13.14
C ALA A 200 -9.34 5.50 -13.26
N ALA A 201 -8.20 5.56 -13.93
CA ALA A 201 -7.21 4.49 -13.96
C ALA A 201 -5.82 5.03 -13.59
N ALA A 202 -5.08 4.25 -12.81
CA ALA A 202 -3.69 4.53 -12.51
C ALA A 202 -2.82 3.30 -12.75
N ARG A 203 -1.74 3.47 -13.51
CA ARG A 203 -0.67 2.46 -13.60
C ARG A 203 0.26 2.61 -12.41
N ARG A 204 0.49 1.54 -11.66
CA ARG A 204 1.38 1.52 -10.51
C ARG A 204 2.76 1.05 -10.93
N ASN A 205 3.80 1.81 -10.56
CA ASN A 205 5.18 1.38 -10.77
C ASN A 205 5.82 0.93 -9.45
N PRO A 206 6.60 -0.17 -9.46
CA PRO A 206 7.47 -0.48 -8.35
C PRO A 206 8.48 0.64 -8.10
N ALA A 207 8.89 0.80 -6.83
CA ALA A 207 9.91 1.78 -6.49
C ALA A 207 11.17 1.57 -7.34
N SER A 208 11.68 2.65 -7.91
CA SER A 208 12.87 2.64 -8.75
C SER A 208 13.54 4.01 -8.74
N VAL A 209 14.83 4.03 -9.08
CA VAL A 209 15.58 5.25 -9.36
C VAL A 209 16.22 5.14 -10.73
N THR A 210 16.45 6.26 -11.38
CA THR A 210 17.12 6.30 -12.69
C THR A 210 18.52 6.85 -12.50
N GLY A 211 19.52 6.11 -13.00
CA GLY A 211 20.91 6.56 -12.98
C GLY A 211 21.09 7.86 -13.74
N ASP A 212 21.90 8.74 -13.19
CA ASP A 212 22.34 9.99 -13.84
C ASP A 212 23.84 9.96 -14.20
N GLY A 213 24.53 8.83 -13.91
CA GLY A 213 25.96 8.65 -14.13
C GLY A 213 26.85 9.35 -13.09
N GLN A 214 26.30 9.97 -12.05
CA GLN A 214 27.05 10.75 -11.06
C GLN A 214 26.73 10.35 -9.62
N ASN A 215 25.46 10.15 -9.30
CA ASN A 215 24.99 9.83 -7.96
C ASN A 215 24.94 8.33 -7.72
N THR A 216 25.30 7.92 -6.50
CA THR A 216 25.14 6.52 -6.06
C THR A 216 23.66 6.16 -5.93
N VAL A 217 23.34 4.86 -5.91
CA VAL A 217 21.97 4.38 -5.64
C VAL A 217 21.41 4.97 -4.35
N GLU A 218 22.21 5.05 -3.28
CA GLU A 218 21.79 5.67 -2.03
C GLU A 218 21.47 7.16 -2.18
N GLN A 219 22.32 7.92 -2.89
CA GLN A 219 22.10 9.34 -3.13
C GLN A 219 20.85 9.56 -3.98
N LEU A 220 20.65 8.75 -5.03
CA LEU A 220 19.45 8.78 -5.86
C LEU A 220 18.17 8.51 -5.05
N ILE A 221 18.22 7.57 -4.09
CA ILE A 221 17.10 7.31 -3.17
C ILE A 221 16.84 8.52 -2.28
N ARG A 222 17.89 9.14 -1.74
CA ARG A 222 17.76 10.36 -0.91
C ARG A 222 17.13 11.50 -1.72
N ILE A 223 17.58 11.72 -2.96
CA ILE A 223 17.02 12.71 -3.88
C ILE A 223 15.55 12.38 -4.19
N ALA A 224 15.22 11.13 -4.51
CA ALA A 224 13.84 10.74 -4.77
C ALA A 224 12.92 10.97 -3.57
N ASN A 225 13.45 10.83 -2.35
CA ASN A 225 12.75 11.08 -1.10
C ASN A 225 12.62 12.57 -0.73
N THR A 226 13.21 13.52 -1.48
CA THR A 226 12.95 14.95 -1.28
C THR A 226 11.65 15.43 -1.91
N ASP A 227 10.98 14.60 -2.72
CA ASP A 227 9.68 14.90 -3.29
C ASP A 227 8.66 15.21 -2.17
N PRO A 228 8.02 16.39 -2.14
CA PRO A 228 7.10 16.78 -1.07
C PRO A 228 5.83 15.91 -1.00
N ARG A 229 5.56 15.13 -2.05
CA ARG A 229 4.49 14.14 -2.11
C ARG A 229 4.86 12.84 -1.40
N ARG A 230 6.13 12.64 -1.00
CA ARG A 230 6.57 11.51 -0.19
C ARG A 230 6.50 11.81 1.29
N GLY A 231 6.16 10.79 2.08
CA GLY A 231 6.13 10.88 3.54
C GLY A 231 6.06 9.53 4.20
N TYR A 232 5.79 9.56 5.50
CA TYR A 232 5.38 8.36 6.23
C TYR A 232 3.87 8.13 6.08
N ASN A 233 3.51 6.86 5.97
CA ASN A 233 2.12 6.38 6.05
C ASN A 233 1.15 7.09 5.08
N PHE A 234 -0.12 7.23 5.48
CA PHE A 234 -1.23 7.59 4.58
C PHE A 234 -1.46 9.10 4.44
N TYR A 235 -0.56 9.94 4.95
CA TYR A 235 -0.75 11.40 4.94
C TYR A 235 -0.29 12.04 3.63
N ARG A 236 0.66 11.39 2.95
CA ARG A 236 1.24 11.83 1.69
C ARG A 236 0.85 10.86 0.57
N LEU A 237 0.90 11.36 -0.67
CA LEU A 237 0.49 10.58 -1.85
C LEU A 237 1.38 9.36 -2.08
N MET A 238 2.65 9.44 -1.64
CA MET A 238 3.65 8.39 -1.77
C MET A 238 4.35 8.15 -0.43
N ASN A 239 4.82 6.93 -0.20
CA ASN A 239 5.71 6.66 0.93
C ASN A 239 7.17 6.93 0.55
N TYR A 240 7.99 7.17 1.56
CA TYR A 240 9.44 7.13 1.39
C TYR A 240 9.91 5.77 0.90
N ILE A 241 10.95 5.80 0.08
CA ILE A 241 11.71 4.61 -0.30
C ILE A 241 12.68 4.32 0.83
N LEU A 242 12.40 3.29 1.62
CA LEU A 242 13.25 2.83 2.72
C LEU A 242 14.29 1.84 2.23
N ILE A 243 15.51 1.92 2.79
CA ILE A 243 16.59 0.98 2.54
C ILE A 243 16.47 -0.17 3.54
N ASP A 244 15.94 -1.30 3.10
CA ASP A 244 15.80 -2.53 3.88
C ASP A 244 16.45 -3.72 3.17
N GLU A 245 16.32 -4.90 3.78
CA GLU A 245 16.90 -6.15 3.27
C GLU A 245 16.35 -6.56 1.90
N GLU A 246 15.07 -6.33 1.61
CA GLU A 246 14.51 -6.66 0.28
C GLU A 246 15.13 -5.77 -0.80
N LEU A 247 15.25 -4.46 -0.55
CA LEU A 247 15.89 -3.53 -1.48
C LEU A 247 17.35 -3.91 -1.70
N ARG A 248 18.11 -4.19 -0.61
CA ARG A 248 19.51 -4.61 -0.67
C ARG A 248 19.71 -5.88 -1.50
N ARG A 249 18.85 -6.87 -1.32
CA ARG A 249 18.87 -8.10 -2.12
C ARG A 249 18.59 -7.80 -3.59
N LEU A 250 17.58 -6.97 -3.87
CA LEU A 250 17.17 -6.69 -5.24
C LEU A 250 18.22 -5.90 -6.04
N ILE A 251 18.93 -4.96 -5.42
CA ILE A 251 20.04 -4.26 -6.11
C ILE A 251 21.24 -5.21 -6.30
N THR A 252 21.49 -6.12 -5.35
CA THR A 252 22.53 -7.15 -5.47
C THR A 252 22.23 -8.10 -6.64
N ASP A 253 20.97 -8.53 -6.80
CA ASP A 253 20.50 -9.33 -7.95
C ASP A 253 20.76 -8.60 -9.28
N GLN A 254 20.78 -7.26 -9.27
CA GLN A 254 21.08 -6.39 -10.42
C GLN A 254 22.58 -6.06 -10.54
N LYS A 255 23.45 -6.73 -9.76
CA LYS A 255 24.90 -6.51 -9.69
C LYS A 255 25.27 -5.08 -9.27
N LEU A 256 24.49 -4.49 -8.36
CA LEU A 256 24.70 -3.16 -7.80
C LEU A 256 24.76 -3.20 -6.27
N THR A 257 25.41 -2.19 -5.71
CA THR A 257 25.45 -1.87 -4.28
C THR A 257 24.84 -0.49 -4.05
N LEU A 258 24.60 -0.11 -2.79
CA LEU A 258 24.16 1.25 -2.45
C LEU A 258 25.17 2.33 -2.88
N SER A 259 26.46 1.98 -2.91
CA SER A 259 27.56 2.85 -3.35
C SER A 259 27.80 2.83 -4.87
N SER A 260 27.11 1.97 -5.62
CA SER A 260 27.26 1.92 -7.07
C SER A 260 26.64 3.16 -7.72
N VAL A 261 27.29 3.69 -8.76
CA VAL A 261 26.78 4.78 -9.59
C VAL A 261 26.20 4.19 -10.88
N PRO A 262 24.86 4.13 -11.04
CA PRO A 262 24.26 3.58 -12.25
C PRO A 262 24.46 4.52 -13.44
N GLU A 263 24.71 3.93 -14.61
CA GLU A 263 24.83 4.67 -15.88
C GLU A 263 23.61 5.56 -16.14
N LYS A 264 23.83 6.67 -16.83
CA LYS A 264 22.76 7.62 -17.17
C LYS A 264 21.64 6.91 -17.95
N GLY A 265 20.41 7.03 -17.45
CA GLY A 265 19.22 6.40 -18.04
C GLY A 265 18.97 4.96 -17.58
N ARG A 266 19.91 4.31 -16.86
CA ARG A 266 19.69 2.97 -16.32
C ARG A 266 18.68 3.02 -15.17
N LYS A 267 17.53 2.37 -15.36
CA LYS A 267 16.52 2.22 -14.30
C LYS A 267 16.94 1.11 -13.33
N VAL A 268 17.15 1.46 -12.06
CA VAL A 268 17.44 0.54 -10.97
C VAL A 268 16.15 0.24 -10.21
N ARG A 269 15.71 -1.02 -10.24
CA ARG A 269 14.50 -1.44 -9.53
C ARG A 269 14.81 -1.64 -8.06
N LEU A 270 13.98 -1.08 -7.19
CA LEU A 270 14.16 -1.12 -5.72
C LEU A 270 13.12 -2.00 -5.01
N ARG A 271 11.99 -2.28 -5.67
CA ARG A 271 10.95 -3.20 -5.19
C ARG A 271 10.47 -4.16 -6.27
N ARG A 272 10.06 -5.36 -5.88
CA ARG A 272 9.38 -6.30 -6.78
C ARG A 272 7.92 -5.92 -7.00
N THR A 273 7.22 -5.45 -5.97
CA THR A 273 5.79 -5.15 -6.04
C THR A 273 5.52 -3.68 -6.37
N ALA A 274 4.50 -3.43 -7.19
CA ALA A 274 4.02 -2.08 -7.52
C ALA A 274 3.11 -1.55 -6.40
N ASN A 275 3.72 -1.23 -5.25
CA ASN A 275 3.00 -0.76 -4.08
C ASN A 275 3.51 0.61 -3.63
N ILE A 276 2.60 1.59 -3.59
CA ILE A 276 2.84 2.94 -3.07
C ILE A 276 3.37 2.88 -1.64
N ALA A 277 2.86 1.95 -0.83
CA ALA A 277 3.30 1.80 0.56
C ALA A 277 4.77 1.36 0.69
N ALA A 278 5.33 0.73 -0.34
CA ALA A 278 6.72 0.28 -0.42
C ALA A 278 7.64 1.29 -1.15
N GLY A 279 7.15 2.52 -1.38
CA GLY A 279 7.86 3.59 -2.07
C GLY A 279 7.65 3.64 -3.58
N GLY A 280 6.74 2.80 -4.12
CA GLY A 280 6.30 2.89 -5.52
C GLY A 280 5.56 4.19 -5.82
N ASP A 281 5.31 4.43 -7.10
CA ASP A 281 4.53 5.56 -7.58
C ASP A 281 3.32 5.08 -8.40
N ALA A 282 2.46 6.03 -8.78
CA ALA A 282 1.33 5.79 -9.65
C ALA A 282 1.24 6.92 -10.69
N VAL A 283 0.93 6.54 -11.92
CA VAL A 283 0.76 7.44 -13.05
C VAL A 283 -0.70 7.37 -13.48
N ASP A 284 -1.35 8.52 -13.60
CA ASP A 284 -2.70 8.59 -14.17
C ASP A 284 -2.65 8.16 -15.64
N VAL A 285 -3.51 7.21 -15.98
CA VAL A 285 -3.64 6.66 -17.33
C VAL A 285 -5.11 6.61 -17.76
N THR A 286 -5.97 7.38 -17.10
CA THR A 286 -7.42 7.39 -17.32
C THR A 286 -7.80 7.62 -18.78
N ASP A 287 -7.14 8.58 -19.44
CA ASP A 287 -7.46 8.95 -20.83
C ASP A 287 -6.81 8.04 -21.89
N ILE A 288 -5.86 7.19 -21.48
CA ILE A 288 -5.09 6.34 -22.40
C ILE A 288 -5.27 4.84 -22.14
N ILE A 289 -6.11 4.47 -21.16
CA ILE A 289 -6.44 3.07 -20.91
C ILE A 289 -7.33 2.53 -22.02
N HIS A 290 -7.21 1.23 -22.30
CA HIS A 290 -8.04 0.58 -23.29
C HIS A 290 -9.53 0.66 -22.87
N PRO A 291 -10.47 0.84 -23.82
CA PRO A 291 -11.90 0.94 -23.51
C PRO A 291 -12.56 -0.36 -23.02
N ASP A 292 -11.99 -1.52 -23.35
CA ASP A 292 -12.39 -2.84 -22.82
C ASP A 292 -11.97 -3.05 -21.36
#